data_AF-A0A9D1E481-F1
#
_entry.id   AF-A0A9D1E481-F1
#
_cell.length_a   1.000
_cell.length_b   1.000
_cell.length_c   1.000
_cell.angle_alpha   90.00
_cell.angle_beta   90.00
_cell.angle_gamma   90.00
#
_symmetry.space_group_name_H-M   'P 1'
#
loop_
_entity.id
_entity.type
_entity.pdbx_description
1 polymer ?
#
loop_
_entity_poly.entity_id
_entity_poly.type
_entity_poly.pdbx_seq_one_letter_code
_entity_poly.pdbx_strand_id
1 'polypeptide(L)'
;MSTFKEYARRAKERMKSGFWENARENLKHEKEVAATLGLNQRQVCEQQHQKLQRQIYDYDGFCEEQEFYAKVEAILDSDEVISNPIMRLADKAYMETLSPREKQAYISKLAARYREAVEKYHRLRS
;
A
#
# COMPACT_ATOMS: atom_id res chain seq x y z
N MET A 1 16.45 -10.26 -2.36
CA MET A 1 16.76 -9.49 -3.60
C MET A 1 16.30 -10.30 -4.80
N SER A 2 15.35 -9.79 -5.57
CA SER A 2 14.86 -10.44 -6.79
C SER A 2 15.98 -10.59 -7.81
N THR A 3 16.09 -11.76 -8.44
CA THR A 3 17.15 -12.02 -9.42
C THR A 3 16.83 -11.36 -10.77
N PHE A 4 17.84 -11.09 -11.61
CA PHE A 4 17.63 -10.54 -12.96
C PHE A 4 16.61 -11.34 -13.78
N LYS A 5 16.64 -12.67 -13.64
CA LYS A 5 15.70 -13.59 -14.28
C LYS A 5 14.24 -13.36 -13.85
N GLU A 6 14.06 -13.02 -12.58
CA GLU A 6 12.75 -12.77 -11.97
C GLU A 6 12.18 -11.43 -12.42
N TYR A 7 13.02 -10.39 -12.51
CA TYR A 7 12.66 -9.12 -13.13
C TYR A 7 12.27 -9.29 -14.60
N ALA A 8 13.03 -10.05 -15.37
CA ALA A 8 12.72 -10.33 -16.77
C ALA A 8 11.39 -11.09 -16.91
N ARG A 9 11.12 -12.05 -16.02
CA ARG A 9 9.83 -12.79 -16.00
C ARG A 9 8.67 -11.85 -15.70
N ARG A 10 8.76 -11.05 -14.63
CA ARG A 10 7.74 -10.06 -14.24
C ARG A 10 7.52 -9.02 -15.34
N ALA A 11 8.59 -8.56 -16.00
CA ALA A 11 8.47 -7.65 -17.15
C ALA A 11 7.70 -8.29 -18.31
N LYS A 12 7.97 -9.55 -18.62
CA LYS A 12 7.23 -10.31 -19.65
C LYS A 12 5.76 -10.52 -19.26
N GLU A 13 5.47 -10.80 -17.99
CA GLU A 13 4.10 -10.91 -17.48
C GLU A 13 3.34 -9.57 -17.63
N ARG A 14 3.97 -8.43 -17.30
CA ARG A 14 3.37 -7.09 -17.50
C ARG A 14 3.05 -6.81 -18.97
N MET A 15 3.91 -7.23 -19.90
CA MET A 15 3.64 -7.06 -21.33
C MET A 15 2.44 -7.91 -21.82
N LYS A 16 2.13 -9.03 -21.16
CA LYS A 16 1.06 -9.94 -21.56
C LYS A 16 -0.28 -9.71 -20.87
N SER A 17 -0.27 -9.08 -19.70
CA SER A 17 -1.43 -8.96 -18.80
C SER A 17 -2.24 -7.67 -18.97
N GLY A 18 -1.97 -6.87 -20.01
CA GLY A 18 -2.60 -5.55 -20.18
C GLY A 18 -2.19 -4.52 -19.12
N PHE A 19 -1.11 -4.79 -18.35
CA PHE A 19 -0.64 -3.94 -17.26
C PHE A 19 -0.47 -2.47 -17.68
N TRP A 20 0.12 -2.23 -18.84
CA TRP A 20 0.38 -0.87 -19.34
C TRP A 20 -0.88 -0.15 -19.83
N GLU A 21 -1.87 -0.90 -20.33
CA GLU A 21 -3.18 -0.34 -20.70
C GLU A 21 -3.93 0.10 -19.44
N ASN A 22 -4.02 -0.78 -18.45
CA ASN A 22 -4.61 -0.46 -17.13
C ASN A 22 -3.88 0.72 -16.46
N ALA A 23 -2.55 0.75 -16.49
CA ALA A 23 -1.77 1.85 -15.92
C ALA A 23 -2.06 3.19 -16.62
N ARG A 24 -2.25 3.18 -17.94
CA ARG A 24 -2.59 4.37 -18.73
C ARG A 24 -4.01 4.83 -18.45
N GLU A 25 -4.96 3.91 -18.36
CA GLU A 25 -6.36 4.21 -18.02
C GLU A 25 -6.47 4.80 -16.62
N ASN A 26 -5.81 4.18 -15.62
CA ASN A 26 -5.75 4.70 -14.26
C ASN A 26 -5.16 6.12 -14.22
N LEU A 27 -4.05 6.37 -14.93
CA LEU A 27 -3.46 7.71 -15.02
C LEU A 27 -4.41 8.73 -15.65
N LYS A 28 -5.19 8.34 -16.66
CA LYS A 28 -6.17 9.22 -17.31
C LYS A 28 -7.33 9.52 -16.35
N HIS A 29 -7.86 8.50 -15.69
CA HIS A 29 -8.94 8.64 -14.73
C HIS A 29 -8.54 9.55 -13.56
N GLU A 30 -7.37 9.32 -12.97
CA GLU A 30 -6.84 10.13 -11.86
C GLU A 30 -6.62 11.60 -12.27
N LYS A 31 -6.19 11.85 -13.51
CA LYS A 31 -6.10 13.22 -14.04
C LYS A 31 -7.46 13.89 -14.17
N GLU A 32 -8.48 13.16 -14.63
CA GLU A 32 -9.85 13.65 -14.75
C GLU A 32 -10.44 13.94 -13.37
N VAL A 33 -10.28 13.02 -12.41
CA VAL A 33 -10.70 13.21 -11.01
C VAL A 33 -9.99 14.43 -10.40
N ALA A 34 -8.67 14.56 -10.57
CA ALA A 34 -7.93 15.72 -10.10
C ALA A 34 -8.44 17.04 -10.71
N ALA A 35 -8.80 17.04 -12.01
CA ALA A 35 -9.38 18.20 -12.67
C ALA A 35 -10.75 18.57 -12.08
N THR A 36 -11.60 17.58 -11.78
CA THR A 36 -12.91 17.82 -11.16
C THR A 36 -12.84 18.32 -9.73
N LEU A 37 -11.84 17.87 -8.96
CA LEU A 37 -11.62 18.25 -7.57
C LEU A 37 -10.77 19.54 -7.42
N GLY A 38 -10.32 20.15 -8.53
CA GLY A 38 -9.45 21.32 -8.51
C GLY A 38 -8.04 21.04 -7.95
N LEU A 39 -7.63 19.77 -7.90
CA LEU A 39 -6.33 19.35 -7.41
C LEU A 39 -5.24 19.54 -8.48
N ASN A 40 -4.00 19.70 -8.03
CA ASN A 40 -2.87 19.88 -8.94
C ASN A 40 -2.60 18.59 -9.73
N GLN A 41 -3.00 18.59 -11.01
CA GLN A 41 -2.85 17.45 -11.91
C GLN A 41 -1.41 16.92 -12.00
N ARG A 42 -0.41 17.81 -11.90
CA ARG A 42 1.00 17.43 -11.97
C ARG A 42 1.41 16.60 -10.74
N GLN A 43 0.98 17.02 -9.56
CA GLN A 43 1.28 16.29 -8.31
C GLN A 43 0.63 14.90 -8.32
N VAL A 44 -0.60 14.79 -8.81
CA VAL A 44 -1.29 13.50 -8.94
C VAL A 44 -0.54 12.57 -9.91
N CYS A 45 -0.07 13.10 -11.06
CA CYS A 45 0.75 12.31 -11.99
C CYS A 45 2.06 11.83 -11.37
N GLU A 46 2.75 12.69 -10.62
CA GLU A 46 4.01 12.35 -9.96
C GLU A 46 3.80 11.24 -8.91
N GLN A 47 2.73 11.32 -8.11
CA GLN A 47 2.38 10.29 -7.13
C GLN A 47 2.07 8.94 -7.80
N GLN A 48 1.30 8.94 -8.90
CA GLN A 48 0.99 7.72 -9.63
C GLN A 48 2.24 7.12 -10.30
N HIS A 49 3.16 7.96 -10.79
CA HIS A 49 4.45 7.50 -11.31
C HIS A 49 5.29 6.83 -10.20
N GLN A 50 5.36 7.43 -9.02
CA GLN A 50 6.06 6.84 -7.87
C GLN A 50 5.44 5.50 -7.46
N LYS A 51 4.10 5.41 -7.46
CA LYS A 51 3.38 4.16 -7.17
C LYS A 51 3.71 3.06 -8.18
N LEU A 52 3.69 3.38 -9.48
CA LEU A 52 4.08 2.44 -10.54
C LEU A 52 5.55 2.02 -10.41
N GLN A 53 6.44 2.94 -10.07
CA GLN A 53 7.85 2.64 -9.85
C GLN A 53 8.03 1.65 -8.70
N ARG A 54 7.36 1.87 -7.55
CA ARG A 54 7.39 0.93 -6.42
C ARG A 54 6.86 -0.44 -6.84
N GLN A 55 5.72 -0.50 -7.53
CA GLN A 55 5.17 -1.75 -8.02
C GLN A 55 6.12 -2.49 -8.98
N ILE A 56 6.99 -1.78 -9.70
CA ILE A 56 7.91 -2.40 -10.67
C ILE A 56 9.20 -2.91 -10.01
N TYR A 57 9.80 -2.09 -9.15
CA TYR A 57 11.15 -2.33 -8.59
C TYR A 57 11.15 -2.88 -7.17
N ASP A 58 10.12 -2.57 -6.38
CA ASP A 58 9.94 -3.08 -5.02
C ASP A 58 8.58 -3.79 -4.93
N TYR A 59 8.40 -4.79 -5.79
CA TYR A 59 7.13 -5.50 -5.90
C TYR A 59 6.74 -6.19 -4.58
N ASP A 60 7.71 -6.79 -3.89
CA ASP A 60 7.45 -7.53 -2.65
C ASP A 60 7.04 -6.55 -1.54
N GLY A 61 7.77 -5.43 -1.36
CA GLY A 61 7.40 -4.37 -0.42
C GLY A 61 6.07 -3.68 -0.77
N PHE A 62 5.80 -3.49 -2.07
CA PHE A 62 4.52 -2.96 -2.55
C PHE A 62 3.36 -3.91 -2.23
N CYS A 63 3.53 -5.23 -2.40
CA CYS A 63 2.51 -6.21 -2.04
C CYS A 63 2.27 -6.22 -0.53
N GLU A 64 3.32 -6.24 0.29
CA GLU A 64 3.20 -6.19 1.75
C GLU A 64 2.50 -4.92 2.23
N GLU A 65 2.80 -3.76 1.62
CA GLU A 65 2.13 -2.49 1.94
C GLU A 65 0.64 -2.54 1.57
N GLN A 66 0.30 -3.10 0.41
CA GLN A 66 -1.08 -3.24 -0.05
C GLN A 66 -1.87 -4.24 0.79
N GLU A 67 -1.28 -5.38 1.16
CA GLU A 67 -1.89 -6.35 2.06
C GLU A 67 -2.11 -5.77 3.46
N PHE A 68 -1.15 -5.00 3.97
CA PHE A 68 -1.31 -4.28 5.21
C PHE A 68 -2.48 -3.30 5.13
N TYR A 69 -2.55 -2.51 4.06
CA TYR A 69 -3.64 -1.56 3.85
C TYR A 69 -5.00 -2.26 3.76
N ALA A 70 -5.11 -3.35 2.99
CA ALA A 70 -6.34 -4.12 2.88
C ALA A 70 -6.82 -4.69 4.23
N LYS A 71 -5.90 -5.12 5.10
CA LYS A 71 -6.23 -5.54 6.47
C LYS A 71 -6.76 -4.37 7.31
N VAL A 72 -6.21 -3.17 7.13
CA VAL A 72 -6.72 -1.96 7.80
C VAL A 72 -8.11 -1.60 7.30
N GLU A 73 -8.35 -1.64 5.99
CA GLU A 73 -9.67 -1.41 5.42
C GLU A 73 -10.70 -2.40 5.98
N ALA A 74 -10.36 -3.69 6.03
CA ALA A 74 -11.24 -4.71 6.60
C ALA A 74 -11.56 -4.48 8.10
N ILE A 75 -10.62 -3.89 8.85
CA ILE A 75 -10.84 -3.50 10.26
C ILE A 75 -11.78 -2.30 10.36
N LEU A 76 -11.65 -1.33 9.46
CA LEU A 76 -12.48 -0.12 9.45
C LEU A 76 -13.88 -0.36 8.90
N ASP A 77 -14.02 -1.29 7.95
CA ASP A 77 -15.30 -1.68 7.35
C ASP A 77 -16.06 -2.72 8.21
N SER A 78 -15.43 -3.30 9.23
CA SER A 78 -16.12 -4.27 10.11
C SER A 78 -17.02 -3.58 11.14
N ASP A 79 -18.24 -4.09 11.31
CA ASP A 79 -19.20 -3.63 12.33
C ASP A 79 -18.82 -4.03 13.77
N GLU A 80 -17.72 -4.78 13.95
CA GLU A 80 -17.25 -5.22 15.26
C GLU A 80 -16.42 -4.14 15.95
N VAL A 81 -16.64 -3.95 17.26
CA VAL A 81 -15.80 -3.07 18.08
C VAL A 81 -14.45 -3.75 18.32
N ILE A 82 -13.48 -3.47 17.46
CA ILE A 82 -12.12 -4.01 17.60
C ILE A 82 -11.36 -3.19 18.65
N SER A 83 -11.24 -3.76 19.87
CA SER A 83 -10.56 -3.11 20.98
C SER A 83 -9.05 -2.91 20.75
N ASN A 84 -8.38 -3.76 19.95
CA ASN A 84 -6.93 -3.71 19.73
C ASN A 84 -6.54 -3.96 18.26
N PRO A 85 -6.75 -2.99 17.36
CA PRO A 85 -6.49 -3.15 15.92
C PRO A 85 -5.00 -3.37 15.62
N ILE A 86 -4.11 -2.72 16.38
CA ILE A 86 -2.65 -2.84 16.19
C ILE A 86 -2.17 -4.27 16.45
N MET A 87 -2.69 -4.94 17.49
CA MET A 87 -2.30 -6.33 17.80
C MET A 87 -2.87 -7.35 16.81
N ARG A 88 -3.95 -7.00 16.08
CA ARG A 88 -4.51 -7.82 14.99
C ARG A 88 -3.67 -7.72 13.73
N LEU A 89 -3.02 -6.58 13.52
CA LEU A 89 -2.10 -6.32 12.40
C LEU A 89 -0.67 -6.82 12.67
N ALA A 90 -0.32 -7.01 13.94
CA ALA A 90 1.00 -7.48 14.34
C ALA A 90 1.21 -8.95 13.96
N ASP A 91 2.42 -9.26 13.46
CA ASP A 91 2.85 -10.64 13.33
C ASP A 91 3.26 -11.18 14.71
N LYS A 92 2.41 -12.04 15.26
CA LYS A 92 2.61 -12.65 16.58
C LYS A 92 3.88 -13.51 16.62
N ALA A 93 4.16 -14.27 15.56
CA ALA A 93 5.32 -15.15 15.50
C ALA A 93 6.62 -14.34 15.46
N TYR A 94 6.66 -13.28 14.64
CA TYR A 94 7.80 -12.37 14.64
C TYR A 94 7.96 -11.67 15.99
N MET A 95 6.86 -11.20 16.58
CA MET A 95 6.88 -10.52 17.87
C MET A 95 7.45 -11.40 18.98
N GLU A 96 7.16 -12.70 19.02
CA GLU A 96 7.69 -13.63 20.02
C GLU A 96 9.23 -13.73 20.02
N THR A 97 9.85 -13.59 18.84
CA THR A 97 11.33 -13.63 18.70
C THR A 97 12.05 -12.39 19.22
N LEU A 98 11.32 -11.29 19.45
CA LEU A 98 11.89 -9.99 19.81
C LEU A 98 12.07 -9.80 21.31
N SER A 99 13.09 -9.04 21.71
CA SER A 99 13.25 -8.57 23.09
C SER A 99 12.14 -7.57 23.47
N PRO A 100 11.87 -7.34 24.78
CA PRO A 100 10.85 -6.38 25.22
C PRO A 100 11.01 -4.98 24.62
N ARG A 101 12.26 -4.51 24.47
CA ARG A 101 12.57 -3.19 23.88
C ARG A 101 12.26 -3.16 22.37
N GLU A 102 12.60 -4.22 21.66
CA GLU A 102 12.32 -4.35 20.23
C GLU A 102 10.83 -4.53 19.94
N LYS A 103 10.12 -5.26 20.81
CA LYS A 103 8.65 -5.36 20.78
C LYS A 103 8.00 -3.98 20.89
N GLN A 104 8.42 -3.17 21.84
CA GLN A 104 7.89 -1.82 22.01
C GLN A 104 8.15 -0.96 20.76
N ALA A 105 9.38 -1.00 20.23
CA ALA A 105 9.71 -0.27 19.00
C ALA A 105 8.90 -0.76 17.78
N TYR A 106 8.69 -2.07 17.66
CA TYR A 106 7.87 -2.67 16.60
C TYR A 106 6.40 -2.20 16.68
N ILE A 107 5.79 -2.25 17.87
CA ILE A 107 4.42 -1.76 18.09
C ILE A 107 4.33 -0.28 17.75
N SER A 108 5.29 0.55 18.18
CA SER A 108 5.29 1.98 17.87
C SER A 108 5.34 2.26 16.35
N LYS A 109 6.17 1.52 15.60
CA LYS A 109 6.23 1.60 14.14
C LYS A 109 4.92 1.17 13.50
N LEU A 110 4.32 0.07 13.98
CA LEU A 110 3.06 -0.44 13.48
C LEU A 110 1.91 0.54 13.73
N ALA A 111 1.89 1.19 14.90
CA ALA A 111 0.93 2.22 15.25
C ALA A 111 1.04 3.47 14.38
N ALA A 112 2.26 3.87 13.98
CA ALA A 112 2.47 4.96 13.04
C ALA A 112 1.93 4.60 11.65
N ARG A 113 2.30 3.41 11.12
CA ARG A 113 1.80 2.91 9.83
C ARG A 113 0.27 2.78 9.81
N TYR A 114 -0.33 2.33 10.90
CA TYR A 114 -1.78 2.23 11.02
C TYR A 114 -2.45 3.61 10.92
N ARG A 115 -1.93 4.62 11.63
CA ARG A 115 -2.46 5.99 11.55
C ARG A 115 -2.43 6.55 10.13
N GLU A 116 -1.31 6.39 9.43
CA GLU A 116 -1.18 6.82 8.03
C GLU A 116 -2.20 6.12 7.12
N ALA A 117 -2.42 4.81 7.32
CA ALA A 117 -3.40 4.04 6.57
C ALA A 117 -4.85 4.51 6.84
N VAL A 118 -5.18 4.78 8.10
CA VAL A 118 -6.51 5.30 8.50
C VAL A 118 -6.75 6.70 7.89
N GLU A 119 -5.77 7.60 7.97
CA GLU A 119 -5.87 8.93 7.35
C GLU A 119 -6.07 8.83 5.84
N LYS A 120 -5.34 7.93 5.18
CA LYS A 120 -5.50 7.66 3.74
C LYS A 120 -6.90 7.14 3.43
N TYR A 121 -7.42 6.20 4.21
CA TYR A 121 -8.77 5.66 4.04
C TYR A 121 -9.85 6.74 4.17
N HIS A 122 -9.76 7.59 5.20
CA HIS A 122 -10.72 8.68 5.37
C HIS A 122 -10.64 9.70 4.22
N ARG A 123 -9.44 10.04 3.75
CA ARG A 123 -9.26 10.96 2.61
C ARG A 123 -9.87 10.43 1.30
N LEU A 124 -9.89 9.12 1.11
CA LEU A 124 -10.45 8.50 -0.09
C LEU A 124 -11.98 8.36 -0.04
N ARG A 125 -12.58 8.37 1.16
CA ARG A 125 -14.02 8.21 1.37
C ARG A 125 -14.74 9.50 1.82
N SER A 126 -14.02 10.60 2.07
CA SER A 126 -14.56 11.94 2.37
C SER A 126 -14.87 12.72 1.11
#